data_AF-A0A537L5M7-F1
#
_entry.id   AF-A0A537L5M7-F1
#
_cell.length_a   1.000
_cell.length_b   1.000
_cell.length_c   1.000
_cell.angle_alpha   90.00
_cell.angle_beta   90.00
_cell.angle_gamma   90.00
#
_symmetry.space_group_name_H-M   'P 1'
#
loop_
_entity.id
_entity.type
_entity.pdbx_description
1 polymer ?
#
loop_
_entity_poly.entity_id
_entity_poly.type
_entity_poly.pdbx_seq_one_letter_code
_entity_poly.pdbx_strand_id
1 'polypeptide(L)'
;MSDLLIRNIKPKLKRQLVERAKKHGQSLSAEAQEILQRGLAIPPAERNLGEWLYSLVDEKHRGDDLVFEVPGGDIDPPDFK
;
A
#
# COMPACT_ATOMS: atom_id res chain seq x y z
N MET A 1 1.93 1.83 -32.18
CA MET A 1 2.93 2.51 -31.33
C MET A 1 2.25 3.71 -30.69
N SER A 2 2.21 3.75 -29.37
CA SER A 2 1.75 4.90 -28.61
C SER A 2 2.95 5.53 -27.93
N ASP A 3 3.16 6.82 -28.18
CA ASP A 3 4.26 7.57 -27.59
C ASP A 3 3.73 8.44 -26.45
N LEU A 4 4.48 8.47 -25.33
CA LEU A 4 4.18 9.31 -24.18
C LEU A 4 5.38 10.19 -23.87
N LEU A 5 5.19 11.51 -23.94
CA LEU A 5 6.20 12.49 -23.56
C LEU A 5 5.89 13.07 -22.19
N ILE A 6 6.74 12.77 -21.21
CA ILE A 6 6.66 13.35 -19.87
C ILE A 6 7.57 14.59 -19.81
N ARG A 7 6.96 15.79 -19.80
CA ARG A 7 7.68 17.07 -19.72
C ARG A 7 7.89 17.51 -18.27
N ASN A 8 8.85 18.40 -18.05
CA ASN A 8 9.10 19.06 -16.76
C ASN A 8 9.36 18.10 -15.58
N ILE A 9 10.01 16.96 -15.84
CA ILE A 9 10.39 16.04 -14.76
C ILE A 9 11.41 16.70 -13.83
N LYS A 10 11.19 16.57 -12.51
CA LYS A 10 12.12 17.10 -11.52
C LYS A 10 13.52 16.48 -11.74
N PRO A 11 14.62 17.26 -11.72
CA PRO A 11 15.96 16.72 -11.96
C PRO A 11 16.34 15.56 -11.02
N LYS A 12 15.91 15.64 -9.76
CA LYS A 12 16.09 14.58 -8.77
C LYS A 12 15.41 13.28 -9.19
N LEU A 13 14.18 13.35 -9.72
CA LEU A 13 13.43 12.18 -10.19
C LEU A 13 14.11 11.55 -11.40
N LYS A 14 14.58 12.37 -12.36
CA LYS A 14 15.36 11.88 -13.51
C LYS A 14 16.60 11.10 -13.07
N ARG A 15 17.35 11.63 -12.10
CA ARG A 15 18.55 10.96 -11.56
C ARG A 15 18.21 9.62 -10.92
N GLN A 16 17.17 9.56 -10.09
CA GLN A 16 16.72 8.31 -9.47
C GLN A 16 16.33 7.27 -10.51
N LEU A 17 15.62 7.68 -11.57
CA LEU A 17 15.22 6.78 -12.65
C LEU A 17 16.43 6.23 -13.43
N VAL A 18 17.43 7.07 -13.70
CA VAL A 18 18.67 6.65 -14.38
C VAL A 18 19.45 5.64 -13.54
N GLU A 19 19.63 5.90 -12.24
CA GLU A 19 20.35 4.98 -11.36
C GLU A 19 19.62 3.65 -11.20
N ARG A 20 18.28 3.67 -11.16
CA ARG A 20 17.47 2.46 -11.11
C ARG A 20 17.59 1.64 -12.41
N ALA A 21 17.49 2.29 -13.57
CA ALA A 21 17.65 1.64 -14.87
C ALA A 21 19.04 0.97 -15.00
N LYS A 22 20.11 1.66 -14.58
CA LYS A 22 21.46 1.07 -14.52
C LYS A 22 21.53 -0.16 -13.62
N LYS A 23 20.92 -0.09 -12.43
CA LYS A 23 20.90 -1.20 -11.47
C LYS A 23 20.20 -2.43 -12.05
N HIS A 24 19.15 -2.25 -12.84
CA HIS A 24 18.41 -3.34 -13.48
C HIS A 24 18.99 -3.77 -14.84
N GLY A 25 20.02 -3.08 -15.35
CA GLY A 25 20.61 -3.37 -16.65
C GLY A 25 19.68 -3.08 -17.83
N GLN A 26 18.73 -2.15 -17.66
CA GLN A 26 17.72 -1.81 -18.67
C GLN A 26 17.85 -0.37 -19.17
N SER A 27 17.18 -0.08 -20.29
CA SER A 27 17.09 1.28 -20.79
C SER A 27 16.20 2.16 -19.88
N LEU A 28 16.40 3.47 -19.93
CA LEU A 28 15.58 4.42 -19.17
C LEU A 28 14.09 4.30 -19.53
N SER A 29 13.78 4.08 -20.80
CA SER A 29 12.41 3.93 -21.29
C SER A 29 11.78 2.62 -20.82
N ALA A 30 12.54 1.52 -20.82
CA ALA A 30 12.07 0.23 -20.30
C ALA A 30 11.76 0.33 -18.80
N GLU A 31 12.66 0.93 -18.01
CA GLU A 31 12.43 1.16 -16.58
C GLU A 31 11.21 2.06 -16.34
N ALA A 32 11.04 3.11 -17.14
CA ALA A 32 9.88 4.00 -17.02
C ALA A 32 8.57 3.26 -17.33
N GLN A 33 8.54 2.42 -18.38
CA GLN A 33 7.39 1.59 -18.72
C GLN A 33 7.07 0.61 -17.59
N GLU A 34 8.06 -0.05 -17.02
CA GLU A 34 7.87 -1.00 -15.92
C GLU A 34 7.30 -0.31 -14.67
N ILE A 35 7.80 0.87 -14.32
CA ILE A 35 7.26 1.65 -13.19
C ILE A 35 5.81 2.06 -13.45
N LEU A 36 5.49 2.51 -14.67
CA LEU A 36 4.11 2.87 -15.03
C LEU A 36 3.19 1.65 -14.99
N GLN A 37 3.62 0.50 -15.50
CA GLN A 37 2.88 -0.75 -15.44
C GLN A 37 2.61 -1.17 -13.99
N ARG A 38 3.63 -1.15 -13.13
CA ARG A 38 3.47 -1.47 -11.70
C ARG A 38 2.53 -0.47 -11.01
N GLY A 39 2.66 0.82 -11.31
CA GLY A 39 1.79 1.86 -10.75
C GLY A 39 0.33 1.71 -11.15
N LEU A 40 0.06 1.24 -12.37
CA LEU A 40 -1.30 0.97 -12.86
C LEU A 40 -1.84 -0.40 -12.43
N ALA A 41 -0.97 -1.38 -12.18
CA ALA A 41 -1.33 -2.72 -11.73
C ALA A 41 -1.67 -2.78 -10.24
N ILE A 42 -1.20 -1.81 -9.44
CA ILE A 42 -1.66 -1.63 -8.07
C ILE A 42 -3.09 -1.06 -8.19
N PRO A 43 -4.15 -1.84 -7.89
CA PRO A 43 -5.47 -1.26 -7.83
C PRO A 43 -5.41 -0.09 -6.85
N PRO A 44 -6.04 1.06 -7.14
CA PRO A 44 -6.26 2.05 -6.09
C PRO A 44 -6.83 1.28 -4.90
N ALA A 45 -6.32 1.50 -3.69
CA ALA A 45 -6.83 0.80 -2.52
C ALA A 45 -8.35 1.02 -2.49
N GLU A 46 -9.11 0.01 -2.94
CA GLU A 46 -10.57 0.09 -3.09
C GLU A 46 -11.25 0.25 -1.74
N ARG A 47 -10.48 0.04 -0.66
CA ARG A 47 -10.92 0.17 0.71
C ARG A 47 -10.01 1.16 1.42
N ASN A 48 -10.62 2.22 1.95
CA ASN A 48 -9.97 2.95 3.03
C ASN A 48 -9.79 1.99 4.24
N LEU A 49 -8.84 2.28 5.12
CA LEU A 49 -8.54 1.40 6.27
C LEU A 49 -9.80 1.10 7.10
N GLY A 50 -10.70 2.08 7.22
CA GLY A 50 -11.98 1.93 7.92
C GLY A 50 -12.91 0.91 7.26
N GLU A 51 -13.10 0.97 5.94
CA GLU A 51 -13.91 0.02 5.16
C GLU A 51 -13.33 -1.39 5.21
N TRP A 52 -12.00 -1.51 5.23
CA TRP A 52 -11.36 -2.81 5.40
C TRP A 52 -11.63 -3.37 6.79
N LEU A 53 -11.39 -2.60 7.86
CA LEU A 53 -11.67 -3.02 9.23
C LEU A 53 -13.16 -3.35 9.42
N TYR A 54 -14.06 -2.53 8.88
CA TYR A 54 -15.51 -2.72 8.91
C TYR A 54 -15.94 -4.01 8.20
N SER A 55 -15.24 -4.41 7.13
CA SER A 55 -15.51 -5.67 6.42
C SER A 55 -15.11 -6.93 7.19
N LEU A 56 -14.23 -6.82 8.19
CA LEU A 56 -13.81 -7.95 9.04
C LEU A 56 -14.82 -8.25 10.15
N VAL A 57 -15.73 -7.32 10.44
CA VAL A 57 -16.75 -7.46 11.48
C VAL A 57 -18.08 -7.86 10.82
N ASP A 58 -18.66 -8.98 11.23
CA ASP A 58 -20.02 -9.39 10.83
C ASP A 58 -21.03 -8.30 11.18
N GLU A 59 -22.05 -8.10 10.35
CA GLU A 59 -23.04 -7.02 10.50
C GLU A 59 -23.71 -6.99 11.88
N LYS A 60 -24.01 -8.15 12.46
CA LYS A 60 -24.57 -8.33 13.82
C LYS A 60 -23.67 -7.81 14.96
N HIS A 61 -22.38 -7.58 14.70
CA HIS A 61 -21.39 -7.15 15.68
C HIS A 61 -20.92 -5.70 15.45
N ARG A 62 -21.51 -4.98 14.49
CA ARG A 62 -21.19 -3.58 14.19
C ARG A 62 -22.01 -2.64 15.07
N GLY A 63 -21.72 -2.63 16.37
CA GLY A 63 -22.26 -1.64 17.31
C GLY A 63 -21.33 -0.45 17.48
N ASP A 64 -21.86 0.69 17.95
CA ASP A 64 -21.05 1.85 18.35
C ASP A 64 -20.20 1.55 19.59
N ASP A 65 -20.67 0.63 20.44
CA ASP A 65 -19.96 0.17 21.63
C ASP A 65 -19.27 -1.17 21.38
N LEU A 66 -18.00 -1.27 21.77
CA LEU A 66 -17.22 -2.50 21.74
C LEU A 66 -17.63 -3.44 22.90
N VAL A 67 -18.84 -4.00 22.81
CA VAL A 67 -19.38 -4.94 23.80
C VAL A 67 -19.21 -6.35 23.28
N PHE A 68 -18.08 -6.98 23.61
CA PHE A 68 -17.86 -8.41 23.37
C PHE A 68 -17.44 -9.10 24.66
N GLU A 69 -17.92 -10.34 24.84
CA GLU A 69 -17.42 -11.22 25.89
C GLU A 69 -16.00 -11.64 25.52
N VAL A 70 -15.00 -11.14 26.26
CA VAL A 70 -13.62 -11.62 26.14
C VAL A 70 -13.52 -12.94 26.92
N PRO A 71 -13.34 -14.10 26.26
CA PRO A 71 -13.13 -15.34 26.99
C PRO A 71 -11.81 -15.25 27.75
N GLY A 72 -11.86 -15.40 29.08
CA GLY A 72 -10.70 -15.26 29.95
C GLY A 72 -10.50 -13.86 30.54
N GLY A 73 -11.60 -13.13 30.75
CA GLY A 73 -11.67 -11.72 31.21
C GLY A 73 -11.00 -11.33 32.53
N ASP A 74 -10.12 -12.15 33.09
CA ASP A 74 -9.18 -11.76 34.14
C ASP A 74 -7.86 -12.53 33.89
N ILE A 75 -7.10 -12.09 32.89
CA ILE A 75 -5.69 -12.50 32.80
C ILE A 75 -4.99 -11.68 33.87
N ASP A 76 -4.60 -12.31 34.98
CA ASP A 76 -3.75 -11.67 35.98
C ASP A 76 -2.57 -11.02 35.25
N PRO A 77 -2.30 -9.71 35.48
CA PRO A 77 -1.17 -9.06 34.86
C PRO A 77 0.11 -9.86 35.18
N PRO A 78 0.99 -10.09 34.19
CA PRO A 78 2.17 -10.91 34.39
C PRO A 78 3.03 -10.38 35.57
N ASP A 79 3.39 -11.28 36.49
CA ASP A 79 4.28 -10.96 37.61
C ASP A 79 5.71 -10.80 37.07
N PHE A 80 6.18 -9.55 36.96
CA PHE A 80 7.51 -9.21 36.44
C PHE A 80 8.63 -9.36 37.50
N LYS A 81 8.51 -10.33 38.42
CA LYS A 81 9.54 -10.63 39.41
C LYS A 81 10.86 -11.08 38.79
#